data_AF-A0A2Z6MKM3-F1
#
_entry.id   AF-A0A2Z6MKM3-F1
#
_cell.length_a   1.000
_cell.length_b   1.000
_cell.length_c   1.000
_cell.angle_alpha   90.00
_cell.angle_beta   90.00
_cell.angle_gamma   90.00
#
_symmetry.space_group_name_H-M   'P 1'
#
loop_
_entity.id
_entity.type
_entity.pdbx_description
1 polymer ?
#
loop_
_entity_poly.entity_id
_entity_poly.type
_entity_poly.pdbx_seq_one_letter_code
_entity_poly.pdbx_strand_id
1 'polypeptide(L)'
;MSNYEYPRLRRQEIVQVLAQFEIASVAENDISNPKPKVVFDLYTRILHHLDFLLVEDNDQLEFDSLEHLDNPDLHVGSVRVIKLYNKIKEMLNALECPKKYTFNFADLLKPDPHRTEFFLGALLNFCLDRDARMNAIAPIVDEFNDLEQKILDIENTKIAELKLAIAECNEAREREMPFVQEVDAKVKELRQTIANLNNKQMSLRTTLKKLKEKTVEMDDKISGAEFRLVQNVQENGNLRSKIAQSPDKVQENLVAELREVINLVMLSEERNRWGWLYNGGGDFTVKSTYCSVAWQLLIDRILTRQNLLRRQIMLPDGDQFCVARGTTRKKLMKHGLTMIWTAVVWAIWKMRNSVIFDNGLAQIAKVVEEVKLWSWKWWLSRVKPSAFCLLYLWISEPLLCLDS
;
A
#
# COMPACT_ATOMS: atom_id res chain seq x y z
N MET A 1 -51.64 -14.07 -60.07
CA MET A 1 -50.86 -14.83 -59.07
C MET A 1 -49.88 -15.69 -59.87
N SER A 2 -48.59 -15.43 -59.76
CA SER A 2 -47.57 -16.28 -60.40
C SER A 2 -47.74 -17.71 -59.86
N ASN A 3 -47.99 -18.67 -60.74
CA ASN A 3 -47.93 -20.10 -60.41
C ASN A 3 -46.48 -20.45 -60.10
N TYR A 4 -46.02 -20.14 -58.88
CA TYR A 4 -44.72 -20.56 -58.39
C TYR A 4 -44.81 -22.06 -58.10
N GLU A 5 -44.29 -22.87 -59.02
CA GLU A 5 -44.12 -24.30 -58.82
C GLU A 5 -42.82 -24.51 -58.05
N TYR A 6 -42.85 -25.41 -57.06
CA TYR A 6 -41.65 -25.75 -56.28
C TYR A 6 -40.57 -26.28 -57.22
N PRO A 7 -39.29 -25.87 -57.10
CA PRO A 7 -38.22 -26.27 -58.01
C PRO A 7 -38.12 -27.80 -58.12
N ARG A 8 -38.01 -28.29 -59.36
CA ARG A 8 -37.85 -29.71 -59.67
C ARG A 8 -36.69 -29.91 -60.62
N LEU A 9 -35.83 -30.85 -60.27
CA LEU A 9 -34.76 -31.33 -61.14
C LEU A 9 -35.24 -32.56 -61.90
N ARG A 10 -34.91 -32.63 -63.19
CA ARG A 10 -35.10 -33.83 -64.02
C ARG A 10 -34.09 -34.90 -63.60
N ARG A 11 -34.39 -36.18 -63.86
CA ARG A 11 -33.48 -37.30 -63.52
C ARG A 11 -32.06 -37.11 -64.03
N GLN A 12 -31.89 -36.64 -65.26
CA GLN A 12 -30.57 -36.36 -65.82
C GLN A 12 -29.82 -35.29 -65.02
N GLU A 13 -30.51 -34.23 -64.60
CA GLU A 13 -29.94 -33.16 -63.77
C GLU A 13 -29.59 -33.70 -62.37
N ILE A 14 -30.45 -34.53 -61.77
CA ILE A 14 -30.17 -35.20 -60.49
C ILE A 14 -28.86 -36.00 -60.57
N VAL A 15 -28.70 -36.83 -61.61
CA VAL A 15 -27.47 -37.63 -61.82
C VAL A 15 -26.25 -36.72 -62.00
N GLN A 16 -26.37 -35.66 -62.79
CA GLN A 16 -25.28 -34.71 -63.02
C GLN A 16 -24.85 -34.00 -61.75
N VAL A 17 -25.81 -33.52 -60.95
CA VAL A 17 -25.53 -32.81 -59.69
C VAL A 17 -24.90 -33.74 -58.65
N LEU A 18 -25.38 -34.99 -58.55
CA LEU A 18 -24.77 -36.00 -57.67
C LEU A 18 -23.32 -36.30 -58.04
N ALA A 19 -22.99 -36.33 -59.33
CA ALA A 19 -21.63 -36.52 -59.80
C ALA A 19 -20.77 -35.26 -59.61
N GLN A 20 -21.31 -34.07 -59.90
CA GLN A 20 -20.62 -32.79 -59.77
C GLN A 20 -20.15 -32.53 -58.33
N PHE A 21 -21.00 -32.81 -57.34
CA PHE A 21 -20.66 -32.66 -55.93
C PHE A 21 -19.96 -33.88 -55.33
N GLU A 22 -19.56 -34.86 -56.15
CA GLU A 22 -18.92 -36.11 -55.73
C GLU A 22 -19.72 -36.88 -54.66
N ILE A 23 -21.04 -36.71 -54.62
CA ILE A 23 -21.93 -37.35 -53.64
C ILE A 23 -22.13 -38.82 -54.00
N ALA A 24 -22.45 -39.12 -55.26
CA ALA A 24 -22.67 -40.48 -55.72
C ALA A 24 -22.56 -40.61 -57.25
N SER A 25 -22.07 -41.77 -57.71
CA SER A 25 -22.12 -42.16 -59.12
C SER A 25 -23.28 -43.13 -59.34
N VAL A 26 -24.39 -42.63 -59.89
CA VAL A 26 -25.62 -43.39 -60.16
C VAL A 26 -26.09 -43.20 -61.60
N ALA A 27 -26.81 -44.19 -62.15
CA ALA A 27 -27.44 -44.06 -63.46
C ALA A 27 -28.89 -43.57 -63.34
N GLU A 28 -29.46 -43.01 -64.42
CA GLU A 28 -30.87 -42.60 -64.43
C GLU A 28 -31.83 -43.76 -64.10
N ASN A 29 -31.45 -44.99 -64.46
CA ASN A 29 -32.22 -46.19 -64.16
C ASN A 29 -32.34 -46.46 -62.65
N ASP A 30 -31.34 -46.08 -61.86
CA ASP A 30 -31.36 -46.23 -60.40
C ASP A 30 -32.38 -45.29 -59.74
N ILE A 31 -32.72 -44.18 -60.41
CA ILE A 31 -33.75 -43.23 -59.96
C ILE A 31 -35.12 -43.63 -60.51
N SER A 32 -35.21 -44.09 -61.76
CA SER A 32 -36.49 -44.52 -62.34
C SER A 32 -36.99 -45.86 -61.79
N ASN A 33 -36.09 -46.70 -61.27
CA ASN A 33 -36.42 -47.94 -60.57
C ASN A 33 -35.69 -47.96 -59.21
N PRO A 34 -36.15 -47.16 -58.24
CA PRO A 34 -35.44 -46.94 -57.00
C PRO A 34 -35.42 -48.20 -56.14
N LYS A 35 -34.22 -48.71 -55.85
CA LYS A 35 -34.04 -49.79 -54.87
C LYS A 35 -33.91 -49.18 -53.47
N PRO A 36 -34.58 -49.72 -52.44
CA PRO A 36 -34.53 -49.17 -51.08
C PRO A 36 -33.10 -48.90 -50.58
N LYS A 37 -32.18 -49.84 -50.83
CA LYS A 37 -30.77 -49.71 -50.42
C LYS A 37 -30.05 -48.54 -51.12
N VAL A 38 -30.31 -48.31 -52.40
CA VAL A 38 -29.69 -47.22 -53.18
C VAL A 38 -30.24 -45.87 -52.74
N VAL A 39 -31.56 -45.78 -52.55
CA VAL A 39 -32.21 -44.55 -52.06
C VAL A 39 -31.75 -44.19 -50.65
N PHE A 40 -31.65 -45.18 -49.76
CA PHE A 40 -31.12 -44.99 -48.42
C PHE A 40 -29.70 -44.42 -48.42
N ASP A 41 -28.80 -45.02 -49.21
CA ASP A 41 -27.41 -44.56 -49.37
C ASP A 41 -27.34 -43.15 -49.96
N LEU A 42 -28.14 -42.85 -51.00
CA LEU A 42 -28.20 -41.53 -51.61
C LEU A 42 -28.61 -40.44 -50.62
N TYR A 43 -29.71 -40.61 -49.89
CA TYR A 43 -30.11 -39.61 -48.90
C TYR A 43 -29.07 -39.46 -47.79
N THR A 44 -28.46 -40.56 -47.35
CA THR A 44 -27.41 -40.53 -46.33
C THR A 44 -26.23 -39.67 -46.79
N ARG A 45 -25.74 -39.90 -48.01
CA ARG A 45 -24.62 -39.13 -48.59
C ARG A 45 -24.96 -37.67 -48.85
N ILE A 46 -26.18 -37.38 -49.31
CA ILE A 46 -26.63 -35.99 -49.49
C ILE A 46 -26.65 -35.24 -48.15
N LEU A 47 -27.20 -35.85 -47.10
CA LEU A 47 -27.22 -35.21 -45.78
C LEU A 47 -25.82 -35.06 -45.19
N HIS A 48 -24.91 -36.01 -45.42
CA HIS A 48 -23.51 -35.87 -45.03
C HIS A 48 -22.82 -34.73 -45.78
N HIS A 49 -23.02 -34.62 -47.09
CA HIS A 49 -22.45 -33.51 -47.89
C HIS A 49 -22.94 -32.13 -47.41
N LEU A 50 -24.15 -32.07 -46.87
CA LEU A 50 -24.75 -30.86 -46.32
C LEU A 50 -24.45 -30.64 -44.85
N ASP A 51 -23.60 -31.46 -44.24
CA ASP A 51 -23.28 -31.45 -42.80
C ASP A 51 -24.52 -31.53 -41.90
N PHE A 52 -25.61 -32.08 -42.43
CA PHE A 52 -26.90 -32.23 -41.73
C PHE A 52 -27.03 -33.59 -41.03
N LEU A 53 -26.14 -34.52 -41.36
CA LEU A 53 -25.94 -35.80 -40.70
C LEU A 53 -24.44 -35.93 -40.40
N LEU A 54 -24.06 -35.97 -39.12
CA LEU A 54 -22.66 -36.14 -38.72
C LEU A 54 -22.29 -37.63 -38.79
N VAL A 55 -21.04 -37.94 -39.15
CA VAL A 55 -20.54 -39.33 -39.28
C VAL A 55 -20.67 -40.10 -37.96
N GLU A 56 -20.51 -39.41 -36.83
CA GLU A 56 -20.62 -40.00 -35.48
C GLU A 56 -22.06 -40.40 -35.09
N ASP A 57 -23.08 -39.79 -35.71
CA ASP A 57 -24.49 -40.04 -35.39
C ASP A 57 -25.07 -41.32 -36.01
N ASN A 58 -24.39 -41.87 -37.02
CA ASN A 58 -24.98 -42.90 -37.88
C ASN A 58 -24.94 -44.31 -37.25
N ASP A 59 -23.94 -44.61 -36.41
CA ASP A 59 -23.80 -45.95 -35.81
C ASP A 59 -23.98 -45.99 -34.29
N GLN A 60 -24.12 -44.84 -33.63
CA GLN A 60 -24.30 -44.79 -32.17
C GLN A 60 -25.78 -44.72 -31.78
N LEU A 61 -26.19 -45.60 -30.88
CA LEU A 61 -27.44 -45.44 -30.13
C LEU A 61 -27.21 -44.35 -29.09
N GLU A 62 -28.10 -43.37 -28.98
CA GLU A 62 -28.02 -42.37 -27.90
C GLU A 62 -28.05 -43.13 -26.57
N PHE A 63 -27.14 -42.77 -25.65
CA PHE A 63 -27.00 -43.46 -24.36
C PHE A 63 -28.32 -43.58 -23.60
N ASP A 64 -29.15 -42.54 -23.65
CA ASP A 64 -30.47 -42.50 -23.01
C ASP A 64 -31.47 -43.50 -23.64
N SER A 65 -31.28 -43.84 -24.93
CA SER A 65 -32.10 -44.83 -25.63
C SER A 65 -31.68 -46.27 -25.34
N LEU A 66 -30.44 -46.50 -24.90
CA LEU A 66 -29.93 -47.84 -24.54
C LEU A 66 -30.60 -48.41 -23.28
N GLU A 67 -31.00 -47.55 -22.34
CA GLU A 67 -31.68 -47.97 -21.10
C GLU A 67 -33.11 -48.46 -21.34
N HIS A 68 -33.73 -48.06 -22.46
CA HIS A 68 -35.15 -48.30 -22.76
C HIS A 68 -35.37 -49.39 -23.83
N LEU A 69 -34.30 -49.90 -24.45
CA LEU A 69 -34.38 -50.91 -25.52
C LEU A 69 -33.93 -52.28 -25.00
N ASP A 70 -34.81 -53.27 -25.07
CA ASP A 70 -34.44 -54.66 -24.84
C ASP A 70 -33.58 -55.17 -26.02
N ASN A 71 -32.37 -55.66 -25.74
CA ASN A 71 -31.40 -56.12 -26.75
C ASN A 71 -31.05 -55.04 -27.79
N PRO A 72 -30.38 -53.93 -27.39
CA PRO A 72 -30.11 -52.78 -28.25
C PRO A 72 -29.40 -53.11 -29.57
N ASP A 73 -28.53 -54.13 -29.58
CA ASP A 73 -27.78 -54.59 -30.76
C ASP A 73 -28.69 -55.03 -31.92
N LEU A 74 -29.88 -55.57 -31.62
CA LEU A 74 -30.85 -55.99 -32.65
C LEU A 74 -31.54 -54.80 -33.32
N HIS A 75 -31.49 -53.61 -32.71
CA HIS A 75 -32.20 -52.41 -33.15
C HIS A 75 -31.32 -51.43 -33.95
N VAL A 76 -30.01 -51.68 -34.05
CA VAL A 76 -29.05 -50.80 -34.74
C VAL A 76 -29.47 -50.50 -36.20
N GLY A 77 -30.02 -51.49 -36.91
CA GLY A 77 -30.54 -51.29 -38.27
C GLY A 77 -31.77 -50.38 -38.32
N SER A 78 -32.74 -50.60 -37.43
CA SER A 78 -33.98 -49.82 -37.36
C SER A 78 -33.73 -48.38 -36.94
N VAL A 79 -32.83 -48.17 -35.98
CA VAL A 79 -32.48 -46.83 -35.49
C VAL A 79 -31.84 -46.00 -36.58
N ARG A 80 -30.95 -46.58 -37.39
CA ARG A 80 -30.38 -45.91 -38.58
C ARG A 80 -31.45 -45.40 -39.54
N VAL A 81 -32.46 -46.22 -39.82
CA VAL A 81 -33.58 -45.84 -40.70
C VAL A 81 -34.43 -44.73 -40.09
N ILE A 82 -34.74 -44.82 -38.79
CA ILE A 82 -35.54 -43.80 -38.08
C ILE A 82 -34.80 -42.47 -38.01
N LYS A 83 -33.50 -42.49 -37.67
CA LYS A 83 -32.64 -41.31 -37.64
C LYS A 83 -32.59 -40.63 -38.99
N LEU A 84 -32.28 -41.39 -40.05
CA LEU A 84 -32.24 -40.86 -41.41
C LEU A 84 -33.59 -40.26 -41.82
N TYR A 85 -34.70 -40.97 -41.56
CA TYR A 85 -36.05 -40.46 -41.83
C TYR A 85 -36.33 -39.13 -41.13
N ASN A 86 -36.02 -39.02 -39.83
CA ASN A 86 -36.25 -37.81 -39.05
C ASN A 86 -35.41 -36.65 -39.60
N LYS A 87 -34.14 -36.89 -39.94
CA LYS A 87 -33.25 -35.86 -40.51
C LYS A 87 -33.69 -35.38 -41.89
N ILE A 88 -34.08 -36.29 -42.78
CA ILE A 88 -34.64 -35.90 -44.08
C ILE A 88 -35.90 -35.04 -43.88
N LYS A 89 -36.77 -35.44 -42.95
CA LYS A 89 -38.01 -34.70 -42.67
C LYS A 89 -37.75 -33.31 -42.07
N GLU A 90 -36.82 -33.19 -41.12
CA GLU A 90 -36.36 -31.92 -40.57
C GLU A 90 -35.84 -31.00 -41.68
N MET A 91 -34.99 -31.52 -42.55
CA MET A 91 -34.42 -30.75 -43.65
C MET A 91 -35.48 -30.33 -44.67
N LEU A 92 -36.35 -31.23 -45.11
CA LEU A 92 -37.43 -30.90 -46.06
C LEU A 92 -38.42 -29.88 -45.48
N ASN A 93 -38.65 -29.90 -44.16
CA ASN A 93 -39.43 -28.86 -43.49
C ASN A 93 -38.71 -27.51 -43.48
N ALA A 94 -37.39 -27.50 -43.26
CA ALA A 94 -36.57 -26.29 -43.31
C ALA A 94 -36.49 -25.69 -44.73
N LEU A 95 -36.53 -26.54 -45.77
CA LEU A 95 -36.65 -26.13 -47.17
C LEU A 95 -38.06 -25.70 -47.58
N GLU A 96 -39.00 -25.64 -46.62
CA GLU A 96 -40.41 -25.30 -46.83
C GLU A 96 -41.06 -26.12 -47.95
N CYS A 97 -40.69 -27.41 -48.05
CA CYS A 97 -41.23 -28.31 -49.06
C CYS A 97 -42.78 -28.36 -48.96
N PRO A 98 -43.53 -28.31 -50.08
CA PRO A 98 -44.99 -28.17 -50.05
C PRO A 98 -45.65 -29.27 -49.22
N LYS A 99 -46.52 -28.88 -48.27
CA LYS A 99 -47.20 -29.80 -47.34
C LYS A 99 -48.04 -30.91 -48.00
N LYS A 100 -48.41 -30.74 -49.27
CA LYS A 100 -49.05 -31.80 -50.07
C LYS A 100 -48.14 -33.01 -50.33
N TYR A 101 -46.83 -32.83 -50.20
CA TYR A 101 -45.81 -33.87 -50.37
C TYR A 101 -45.12 -34.13 -49.04
N THR A 102 -45.77 -34.90 -48.16
CA THR A 102 -45.18 -35.33 -46.89
C THR A 102 -44.22 -36.49 -47.12
N PHE A 103 -42.97 -36.35 -46.68
CA PHE A 103 -42.01 -37.46 -46.61
C PHE A 103 -42.45 -38.46 -45.55
N ASN A 104 -42.49 -39.75 -45.89
CA ASN A 104 -42.94 -40.82 -45.03
C ASN A 104 -41.98 -42.03 -45.10
N PHE A 105 -42.14 -43.01 -44.21
CA PHE A 105 -41.26 -44.17 -44.17
C PHE A 105 -41.28 -45.03 -45.45
N ALA A 106 -42.39 -45.04 -46.21
CA ALA A 106 -42.43 -45.78 -47.47
C ALA A 106 -41.49 -45.16 -48.50
N ASP A 107 -41.17 -43.87 -48.43
CA ASP A 107 -40.20 -43.22 -49.32
C ASP A 107 -38.77 -43.75 -49.13
N LEU A 108 -38.48 -44.41 -48.00
CA LEU A 108 -37.21 -45.11 -47.75
C LEU A 108 -37.34 -46.62 -47.97
N LEU A 109 -38.41 -47.23 -47.43
CA LEU A 109 -38.55 -48.69 -47.39
C LEU A 109 -39.11 -49.29 -48.69
N LYS A 110 -39.95 -48.54 -49.41
CA LYS A 110 -40.59 -48.93 -50.67
C LYS A 110 -40.70 -47.71 -51.58
N PRO A 111 -39.55 -47.18 -52.06
CA PRO A 111 -39.50 -45.91 -52.74
C PRO A 111 -40.31 -45.93 -54.04
N ASP A 112 -41.10 -44.87 -54.25
CA ASP A 112 -41.81 -44.61 -55.49
C ASP A 112 -40.93 -43.75 -56.43
N PRO A 113 -40.84 -44.06 -57.73
CA PRO A 113 -39.99 -43.32 -58.67
C PRO A 113 -40.25 -41.81 -58.70
N HIS A 114 -41.52 -41.40 -58.74
CA HIS A 114 -41.88 -39.97 -58.85
C HIS A 114 -41.61 -39.22 -57.55
N ARG A 115 -41.88 -39.85 -56.41
CA ARG A 115 -41.61 -39.25 -55.10
C ARG A 115 -40.11 -39.16 -54.81
N THR A 116 -39.35 -40.19 -55.19
CA THR A 116 -37.88 -40.21 -55.05
C THR A 116 -37.26 -39.10 -55.89
N GLU A 117 -37.66 -38.96 -57.15
CA GLU A 117 -37.22 -37.87 -58.03
C GLU A 117 -37.55 -36.49 -57.43
N PHE A 118 -38.77 -36.31 -56.90
CA PHE A 118 -39.18 -35.04 -56.30
C PHE A 118 -38.35 -34.66 -55.07
N PHE A 119 -38.18 -35.57 -54.11
CA PHE A 119 -37.46 -35.26 -52.86
C PHE A 119 -35.94 -35.15 -53.07
N LEU A 120 -35.33 -36.00 -53.91
CA LEU A 120 -33.93 -35.83 -54.31
C LEU A 120 -33.72 -34.49 -55.02
N GLY A 121 -34.62 -34.14 -55.94
CA GLY A 121 -34.57 -32.85 -56.63
C GLY A 121 -34.64 -31.66 -55.68
N ALA A 122 -35.49 -31.72 -54.66
CA ALA A 122 -35.59 -30.68 -53.63
C ALA A 122 -34.28 -30.49 -52.85
N LEU A 123 -33.69 -31.58 -52.35
CA LEU A 123 -32.45 -31.55 -51.58
C LEU A 123 -31.26 -31.08 -52.43
N LEU A 124 -31.15 -31.59 -53.66
CA LEU A 124 -30.05 -31.24 -54.55
C LEU A 124 -30.15 -29.81 -55.09
N ASN A 125 -31.37 -29.29 -55.28
CA ASN A 125 -31.56 -27.88 -55.59
C ASN A 125 -31.03 -26.98 -54.46
N PHE A 126 -31.20 -27.40 -53.20
CA PHE A 126 -30.56 -26.70 -52.09
C PHE A 126 -29.04 -26.84 -52.11
N CYS A 127 -28.48 -28.00 -52.46
CA CYS A 127 -27.02 -28.14 -52.66
C CYS A 127 -26.49 -27.12 -53.67
N LEU A 128 -27.18 -26.93 -54.80
CA LEU A 128 -26.81 -25.95 -55.83
C LEU A 128 -26.86 -24.51 -55.30
N ASP A 129 -27.93 -24.14 -54.57
CA ASP A 129 -28.04 -22.80 -53.97
C ASP A 129 -26.97 -22.55 -52.90
N ARG A 130 -26.70 -23.56 -52.05
CA ARG A 130 -25.63 -23.51 -51.04
C ARG A 130 -24.29 -23.28 -51.72
N ASP A 131 -23.93 -24.08 -52.72
CA ASP A 131 -22.66 -23.95 -53.44
C ASP A 131 -22.51 -22.56 -54.08
N ALA A 132 -23.55 -22.07 -54.76
CA ALA A 132 -23.54 -20.73 -55.34
C ALA A 132 -23.32 -19.62 -54.29
N ARG A 133 -23.96 -19.73 -53.11
CA ARG A 133 -23.77 -18.79 -52.00
C ARG A 133 -22.38 -18.92 -51.38
N MET A 134 -21.89 -20.14 -51.17
CA MET A 134 -20.55 -20.40 -50.62
C MET A 134 -19.47 -19.81 -51.53
N ASN A 135 -19.59 -20.00 -52.84
CA ASN A 135 -18.70 -19.40 -53.83
C ASN A 135 -18.77 -17.87 -53.82
N ALA A 136 -19.96 -17.28 -53.61
CA ALA A 136 -20.11 -15.83 -53.52
C ALA A 136 -19.45 -15.23 -52.27
N ILE A 137 -19.40 -15.97 -51.15
CA ILE A 137 -18.75 -15.52 -49.90
C ILE A 137 -17.29 -15.96 -49.77
N ALA A 138 -16.78 -16.81 -50.66
CA ALA A 138 -15.41 -17.34 -50.63
C ALA A 138 -14.34 -16.25 -50.43
N PRO A 139 -14.40 -15.07 -51.11
CA PRO A 139 -13.40 -14.02 -50.89
C PRO A 139 -13.37 -13.47 -49.46
N ILE A 140 -14.53 -13.42 -48.79
CA ILE A 140 -14.64 -12.96 -47.40
C ILE A 140 -14.06 -14.01 -46.45
N VAL A 141 -14.31 -15.30 -46.74
CA VAL A 141 -13.74 -16.42 -45.98
C VAL A 141 -12.22 -16.44 -46.12
N ASP A 142 -11.70 -16.23 -47.33
CA ASP A 142 -10.25 -16.15 -47.57
C ASP A 142 -9.62 -14.96 -46.82
N GLU A 143 -10.24 -13.78 -46.86
CA GLU A 143 -9.77 -12.62 -46.09
C GLU A 143 -9.77 -12.88 -44.58
N PHE A 144 -10.81 -13.55 -44.07
CA PHE A 144 -10.90 -13.92 -42.67
C PHE A 144 -9.79 -14.89 -42.28
N ASN A 145 -9.55 -15.94 -43.07
CA ASN A 145 -8.48 -16.91 -42.83
C ASN A 145 -7.09 -16.25 -42.86
N ASP A 146 -6.86 -15.31 -43.79
CA ASP A 146 -5.62 -14.54 -43.86
C ASP A 146 -5.42 -13.66 -42.61
N LEU A 147 -6.49 -13.08 -42.06
CA LEU A 147 -6.44 -12.32 -40.81
C LEU A 147 -6.16 -13.21 -39.61
N GLU A 148 -6.78 -14.39 -39.52
CA GLU A 148 -6.47 -15.37 -38.48
C GLU A 148 -5.01 -15.79 -38.51
N GLN A 149 -4.47 -16.05 -39.70
CA GLN A 149 -3.05 -16.38 -39.85
C GLN A 149 -2.14 -15.21 -39.42
N LYS A 150 -2.47 -13.97 -39.79
CA LYS A 150 -1.73 -12.78 -39.34
C LYS A 150 -1.76 -12.61 -37.82
N ILE A 151 -2.88 -12.91 -37.17
CA ILE A 151 -2.99 -12.88 -35.71
C ILE A 151 -2.02 -13.89 -35.10
N LEU A 152 -2.05 -15.14 -35.58
CA LEU A 152 -1.14 -16.20 -35.12
C LEU A 152 0.33 -15.82 -35.34
N ASP A 153 0.66 -15.23 -36.48
CA ASP A 153 2.03 -14.81 -36.79
C ASP A 153 2.49 -13.70 -35.83
N ILE A 154 1.65 -12.68 -35.57
CA ILE A 154 1.97 -11.60 -34.63
C ILE A 154 2.15 -12.12 -33.20
N GLU A 155 1.31 -13.06 -32.78
CA GLU A 155 1.39 -13.68 -31.45
C GLU A 155 2.68 -14.49 -31.28
N ASN A 156 3.00 -15.33 -32.27
CA ASN A 156 4.15 -16.22 -32.21
C ASN A 156 5.49 -15.53 -32.48
N THR A 157 5.48 -14.41 -33.20
CA THR A 157 6.71 -13.64 -33.48
C THR A 157 6.81 -12.44 -32.56
N LYS A 158 6.05 -11.36 -32.85
CA LYS A 158 6.28 -10.06 -32.24
C LYS A 158 5.99 -10.04 -30.75
N ILE A 159 4.89 -10.67 -30.33
CA ILE A 159 4.52 -10.73 -28.92
C ILE A 159 5.50 -11.61 -28.15
N ALA A 160 5.91 -12.75 -28.71
CA ALA A 160 6.90 -13.63 -28.10
C ALA A 160 8.27 -12.92 -27.91
N GLU A 161 8.76 -12.23 -28.94
CA GLU A 161 10.00 -11.43 -28.87
C GLU A 161 9.93 -10.34 -27.81
N LEU A 162 8.84 -9.57 -27.78
CA LEU A 162 8.67 -8.50 -26.78
C LEU A 162 8.58 -9.05 -25.37
N LYS A 163 7.90 -10.19 -25.17
CA LYS A 163 7.85 -10.87 -23.87
C LYS A 163 9.24 -11.29 -23.40
N LEU A 164 10.05 -11.82 -24.30
CA LEU A 164 11.43 -12.21 -24.00
C LEU A 164 12.29 -10.99 -23.64
N ALA A 165 12.22 -9.91 -24.43
CA ALA A 165 12.95 -8.67 -24.14
C ALA A 165 12.54 -8.05 -22.79
N ILE A 166 11.26 -8.09 -22.43
CA ILE A 166 10.78 -7.63 -21.11
C ILE A 166 11.37 -8.50 -19.99
N ALA A 167 11.42 -9.83 -20.18
CA ALA A 167 12.00 -10.73 -19.20
C ALA A 167 13.49 -10.44 -18.97
N GLU A 168 14.28 -10.28 -20.04
CA GLU A 168 15.70 -9.95 -19.96
C GLU A 168 15.95 -8.61 -19.23
N CYS A 169 15.15 -7.58 -19.53
CA CYS A 169 15.22 -6.28 -18.87
C CYS A 169 14.93 -6.38 -17.37
N ASN A 170 13.91 -7.16 -17.00
CA ASN A 170 13.58 -7.39 -15.60
C ASN A 170 14.70 -8.16 -14.88
N GLU A 171 15.25 -9.20 -15.48
CA GLU A 171 16.38 -9.95 -14.90
C GLU A 171 17.63 -9.07 -14.74
N ALA A 172 17.94 -8.21 -15.71
CA ALA A 172 19.00 -7.22 -15.58
C ALA A 172 18.75 -6.27 -14.40
N ARG A 173 17.52 -5.74 -14.27
CA ARG A 173 17.15 -4.87 -13.16
C ARG A 173 17.27 -5.56 -11.80
N GLU A 174 16.82 -6.81 -11.68
CA GLU A 174 16.95 -7.58 -10.42
C GLU A 174 18.42 -7.88 -10.07
N ARG A 175 19.27 -8.12 -11.08
CA ARG A 175 20.73 -8.23 -10.88
C ARG A 175 21.37 -6.93 -10.40
N GLU A 176 20.90 -5.78 -10.90
CA GLU A 176 21.42 -4.45 -10.54
C GLU A 176 20.91 -3.93 -9.19
N MET A 177 19.70 -4.33 -8.80
CA MET A 177 19.02 -3.92 -7.55
C MET A 177 19.90 -3.99 -6.28
N PRO A 178 20.64 -5.08 -5.99
CA PRO A 178 21.48 -5.14 -4.79
C PRO A 178 22.61 -4.09 -4.80
N PHE A 179 23.20 -3.81 -5.98
CA PHE A 179 24.25 -2.80 -6.10
C PHE A 179 23.71 -1.39 -5.86
N VAL A 180 22.52 -1.09 -6.39
CA VAL A 180 21.84 0.19 -6.14
C VAL A 180 21.55 0.35 -4.64
N GLN A 181 21.04 -0.69 -3.98
CA GLN A 181 20.76 -0.65 -2.54
C GLN A 181 22.02 -0.46 -1.70
N GLU A 182 23.13 -1.07 -2.09
CA GLU A 182 24.42 -0.91 -1.40
C GLU A 182 24.92 0.54 -1.52
N VAL A 183 24.87 1.12 -2.73
CA VAL A 183 25.27 2.52 -2.97
C VAL A 183 24.37 3.47 -2.18
N ASP A 184 23.05 3.27 -2.19
CA ASP A 184 22.11 4.09 -1.42
C ASP A 184 22.37 4.02 0.09
N ALA A 185 22.70 2.83 0.62
CA ALA A 185 23.07 2.65 2.02
C ALA A 185 24.34 3.46 2.36
N LYS A 186 25.37 3.37 1.52
CA LYS A 186 26.62 4.15 1.67
C LYS A 186 26.38 5.66 1.60
N VAL A 187 25.55 6.12 0.65
CA VAL A 187 25.18 7.54 0.55
C VAL A 187 24.49 8.02 1.82
N LYS A 188 23.57 7.21 2.38
CA LYS A 188 22.87 7.55 3.63
C LYS A 188 23.82 7.61 4.82
N GLU A 189 24.74 6.67 4.93
CA GLU A 189 25.77 6.64 5.98
C GLU A 189 26.68 7.88 5.92
N LEU A 190 27.17 8.21 4.72
CA LEU A 190 28.00 9.40 4.51
C LEU A 190 27.26 10.68 4.87
N ARG A 191 25.99 10.82 4.47
CA ARG A 191 25.15 11.96 4.85
C ARG A 191 25.00 12.09 6.37
N GLN A 192 24.81 10.98 7.08
CA GLN A 192 24.74 10.99 8.55
C GLN A 192 26.08 11.39 9.17
N THR A 193 27.19 10.91 8.60
CA THR A 193 28.54 11.26 9.06
C THR A 193 28.82 12.76 8.88
N ILE A 194 28.46 13.32 7.73
CA ILE A 194 28.56 14.77 7.48
C ILE A 194 27.75 15.56 8.52
N ALA A 195 26.50 15.17 8.79
CA ALA A 195 25.68 15.83 9.79
C ALA A 195 26.31 15.78 11.19
N ASN A 196 26.84 14.61 11.58
CA ASN A 196 27.51 14.44 12.87
C ASN A 196 28.79 15.29 12.98
N LEU A 197 29.60 15.35 11.92
CA LEU A 197 30.81 16.17 11.87
C LEU A 197 30.50 17.65 11.93
N ASN A 198 29.46 18.12 11.24
CA ASN A 198 29.00 19.51 11.31
C ASN A 198 28.57 19.89 12.73
N ASN A 199 27.85 19.01 13.44
CA ASN A 199 27.45 19.23 14.83
C ASN A 199 28.67 19.30 15.76
N LYS A 200 29.65 18.41 15.58
CA LYS A 200 30.92 18.44 16.33
C LYS A 200 31.71 19.71 16.03
N GLN A 201 31.76 20.13 14.78
CA GLN A 201 32.43 21.38 14.38
C GLN A 201 31.77 22.59 15.05
N MET A 202 30.44 22.63 15.11
CA MET A 202 29.70 23.71 15.76
C MET A 202 29.92 23.74 17.29
N SER A 203 29.94 22.58 17.95
CA SER A 203 30.21 22.51 19.40
C SER A 203 31.63 22.97 19.72
N LEU A 204 32.63 22.53 18.94
CA LEU A 204 34.02 22.95 19.09
C LEU A 204 34.20 24.45 18.82
N ARG A 205 33.51 25.02 17.83
CA ARG A 205 33.52 26.48 17.61
C ARG A 205 32.95 27.22 18.82
N THR A 206 31.89 26.70 19.43
CA THR A 206 31.26 27.29 20.62
C THR A 206 32.18 27.23 21.84
N THR A 207 32.85 26.09 22.08
CA THR A 207 33.80 25.96 23.20
C THR A 207 35.02 26.82 23.00
N LEU A 208 35.56 26.90 21.78
CA LEU A 208 36.68 27.77 21.44
C LEU A 208 36.33 29.25 21.71
N LYS A 209 35.13 29.70 21.34
CA LYS A 209 34.65 31.05 21.65
C LYS A 209 34.61 31.31 23.16
N LYS A 210 34.04 30.40 23.95
CA LYS A 210 33.98 30.51 25.42
C LYS A 210 35.37 30.53 26.07
N LEU A 211 36.30 29.72 25.56
CA LEU A 211 37.67 29.72 26.07
C LEU A 211 38.37 31.04 25.77
N LYS A 212 38.19 31.61 24.57
CA LYS A 212 38.71 32.95 24.24
C LYS A 212 38.13 34.03 25.16
N GLU A 213 36.81 34.01 25.41
CA GLU A 213 36.16 34.94 26.34
C GLU A 213 36.75 34.83 27.76
N LYS A 214 36.97 33.60 28.24
CA LYS A 214 37.63 33.37 29.55
C LYS A 214 39.08 33.82 29.59
N THR A 215 39.83 33.66 28.50
CA THR A 215 41.21 34.16 28.41
C THR A 215 41.22 35.67 28.59
N VAL A 216 40.37 36.41 27.87
CA VAL A 216 40.25 37.86 28.00
C VAL A 216 39.84 38.25 29.44
N GLU A 217 38.84 37.58 30.01
CA GLU A 217 38.40 37.85 31.40
C GLU A 217 39.52 37.61 32.42
N MET A 218 40.34 36.58 32.23
CA MET A 218 41.49 36.31 33.09
C MET A 218 42.58 37.37 32.94
N ASP A 219 42.88 37.80 31.71
CA ASP A 219 43.85 38.87 31.45
C ASP A 219 43.42 40.20 32.09
N ASP A 220 42.13 40.54 32.03
CA ASP A 220 41.57 41.71 32.71
C ASP A 220 41.71 41.61 34.24
N LYS A 221 41.46 40.42 34.81
CA LYS A 221 41.62 40.16 36.25
C LYS A 221 43.08 40.26 36.69
N ILE A 222 44.00 39.74 35.88
CA ILE A 222 45.45 39.84 36.12
C ILE A 222 45.86 41.32 36.11
N SER A 223 45.51 42.05 35.05
CA SER A 223 45.79 43.49 34.93
C SER A 223 45.23 44.30 36.10
N GLY A 224 44.00 43.99 36.54
CA GLY A 224 43.40 44.63 37.71
C GLY A 224 44.08 44.25 39.04
N ALA A 225 44.59 43.03 39.17
CA ALA A 225 45.35 42.61 40.35
C ALA A 225 46.74 43.26 40.40
N GLU A 226 47.42 43.37 39.26
CA GLU A 226 48.69 44.09 39.11
C GLU A 226 48.50 45.57 39.50
N PHE A 227 47.45 46.22 39.02
CA PHE A 227 47.14 47.60 39.40
C PHE A 227 46.95 47.76 40.91
N ARG A 228 46.15 46.89 41.55
CA ARG A 228 45.96 46.91 43.01
C ARG A 228 47.26 46.65 43.76
N LEU A 229 48.10 45.74 43.27
CA LEU A 229 49.40 45.46 43.86
C LEU A 229 50.28 46.73 43.83
N VAL A 230 50.33 47.43 42.69
CA VAL A 230 51.07 48.70 42.57
C VAL A 230 50.51 49.75 43.53
N GLN A 231 49.19 49.91 43.63
CA GLN A 231 48.57 50.84 44.58
C GLN A 231 48.94 50.50 46.04
N ASN A 232 48.84 49.22 46.42
CA ASN A 232 49.19 48.76 47.76
C ASN A 232 50.67 48.97 48.06
N VAL A 233 51.58 48.74 47.10
CA VAL A 233 53.02 49.01 47.25
C VAL A 233 53.26 50.50 47.49
N GLN A 234 52.59 51.37 46.74
CA GLN A 234 52.69 52.82 46.91
C GLN A 234 52.17 53.28 48.29
N GLU A 235 51.00 52.80 48.70
CA GLU A 235 50.43 53.08 50.02
C GLU A 235 51.33 52.56 51.15
N ASN A 236 51.90 51.36 51.01
CA ASN A 236 52.85 50.79 51.96
C ASN A 236 54.12 51.65 52.04
N GLY A 237 54.60 52.19 50.91
CA GLY A 237 55.66 53.20 50.87
C GLY A 237 55.29 54.47 51.65
N ASN A 238 54.10 55.02 51.42
CA ASN A 238 53.58 56.21 52.11
C ASN A 238 53.41 55.98 53.62
N LEU A 239 52.98 54.77 54.03
CA LEU A 239 52.87 54.40 55.44
C LEU A 239 54.26 54.23 56.06
N ARG A 240 55.19 53.58 55.35
CA ARG A 240 56.60 53.47 55.78
C ARG A 240 57.27 54.82 55.98
N SER A 241 56.98 55.83 55.15
CA SER A 241 57.50 57.19 55.36
C SER A 241 56.93 57.88 56.60
N LYS A 242 55.79 57.41 57.14
CA LYS A 242 55.19 57.89 58.39
C LYS A 242 55.71 57.14 59.63
N ILE A 243 56.51 56.10 59.45
CA ILE A 243 57.17 55.40 60.56
C ILE A 243 58.39 56.24 61.00
N ALA A 244 58.41 56.66 62.27
CA ALA A 244 59.48 57.48 62.83
C ALA A 244 60.84 56.77 62.76
N GLN A 245 61.89 57.48 62.32
CA GLN A 245 63.22 56.92 62.05
C GLN A 245 64.08 56.61 63.30
N SER A 246 63.62 56.93 64.51
CA SER A 246 64.33 56.62 65.77
C SER A 246 63.33 56.45 66.93
N PRO A 247 63.32 55.29 67.61
CA PRO A 247 62.43 55.01 68.75
C PRO A 247 62.64 55.91 69.97
N ASP A 248 63.83 56.51 70.11
CA ASP A 248 64.24 57.19 71.36
C ASP A 248 63.49 58.52 71.58
N LYS A 249 63.14 59.26 70.51
CA LYS A 249 62.39 60.54 70.62
C LYS A 249 60.92 60.36 71.02
N VAL A 250 60.31 59.22 70.70
CA VAL A 250 58.91 58.94 71.06
C VAL A 250 58.80 58.51 72.52
N GLN A 251 59.84 57.84 73.03
CA GLN A 251 59.88 57.37 74.41
C GLN A 251 60.05 58.53 75.41
N GLU A 252 60.84 59.56 75.10
CA GLU A 252 60.96 60.75 75.96
C GLU A 252 59.66 61.58 76.03
N ASN A 253 58.95 61.76 74.91
CA ASN A 253 57.71 62.53 74.89
C ASN A 253 56.55 61.84 75.63
N LEU A 254 56.40 60.52 75.49
CA LEU A 254 55.38 59.75 76.21
C LEU A 254 55.65 59.67 77.71
N VAL A 255 56.93 59.61 78.13
CA VAL A 255 57.30 59.63 79.55
C VAL A 255 57.04 61.01 80.16
N ALA A 256 57.20 62.09 79.40
CA ALA A 256 56.86 63.45 79.84
C ALA A 256 55.34 63.66 79.98
N GLU A 257 54.52 63.22 79.01
CA GLU A 257 53.06 63.34 79.06
C GLU A 257 52.41 62.46 80.14
N LEU A 258 52.92 61.23 80.38
CA LEU A 258 52.44 60.38 81.48
C LEU A 258 52.77 60.98 82.87
N ARG A 259 53.82 61.80 82.99
CA ARG A 259 54.19 62.47 84.25
C ARG A 259 53.29 63.66 84.59
N GLU A 260 52.76 64.35 83.58
CA GLU A 260 51.76 65.42 83.73
C GLU A 260 50.38 64.88 84.13
N VAL A 261 49.96 63.74 83.55
CA VAL A 261 48.63 63.17 83.80
C VAL A 261 48.51 62.49 85.18
N ILE A 262 49.61 61.95 85.73
CA ILE A 262 49.60 61.27 87.04
C ILE A 262 49.60 62.25 88.23
N ASN A 263 50.16 63.46 88.09
CA ASN A 263 50.24 64.43 89.19
C ASN A 263 48.95 65.23 89.44
N LEU A 264 47.92 65.09 88.60
CA LEU A 264 46.64 65.79 88.72
C LEU A 264 45.50 64.91 89.28
N VAL A 265 45.79 63.66 89.66
CA VAL A 265 44.78 62.72 90.16
C VAL A 265 44.83 62.66 91.70
N MET A 266 43.91 63.39 92.35
CA MET A 266 43.58 63.21 93.77
C MET A 266 42.74 61.93 93.92
N LEU A 267 43.34 60.88 94.50
CA LEU A 267 42.66 59.63 94.83
C LEU A 267 41.80 59.83 96.10
N SER A 268 40.48 59.73 95.95
CA SER A 268 39.48 59.78 97.02
C SER A 268 39.07 58.36 97.44
N GLU A 269 38.90 58.11 98.75
CA GLU A 269 38.51 56.80 99.33
C GLU A 269 37.01 56.46 99.20
N GLU A 270 36.24 57.20 98.40
CA GLU A 270 34.85 56.83 98.10
C GLU A 270 34.77 55.64 97.13
N ARG A 271 34.31 54.48 97.61
CA ARG A 271 33.88 53.37 96.75
C ARG A 271 32.74 53.83 95.85
N ASN A 272 33.05 54.18 94.60
CA ASN A 272 32.04 54.39 93.57
C ASN A 272 32.25 53.53 92.33
N ARG A 273 31.16 52.79 92.05
CA ARG A 273 30.90 51.90 90.93
C ARG A 273 30.47 52.71 89.71
N TRP A 274 30.72 52.19 88.51
CA TRP A 274 29.99 52.58 87.30
C TRP A 274 29.48 51.36 86.56
N GLY A 275 28.18 51.38 86.27
CA GLY A 275 27.45 50.43 85.44
C GLY A 275 27.00 51.10 84.14
N TRP A 276 26.75 50.28 83.12
CA TRP A 276 26.15 50.72 81.87
C TRP A 276 24.65 50.39 81.84
N LEU A 277 23.86 51.43 81.62
CA LEU A 277 22.40 51.41 81.40
C LEU A 277 22.11 51.30 79.92
N TYR A 278 21.20 50.39 79.58
CA TYR A 278 20.62 50.18 78.26
C TYR A 278 19.27 50.88 78.18
N ASN A 279 19.01 51.64 77.11
CA ASN A 279 17.70 51.73 76.45
C ASN A 279 17.71 52.68 75.24
N GLY A 280 17.26 52.16 74.10
CA GLY A 280 17.09 52.94 72.88
C GLY A 280 16.48 52.21 71.67
N GLY A 281 15.69 51.15 71.89
CA GLY A 281 14.55 50.77 71.03
C GLY A 281 14.82 50.27 69.61
N GLY A 282 14.87 48.96 69.45
CA GLY A 282 14.67 48.28 68.17
C GLY A 282 14.79 46.76 68.29
N ASP A 283 13.66 46.08 68.52
CA ASP A 283 13.53 44.63 68.50
C ASP A 283 13.46 44.10 67.06
N PHE A 284 14.13 42.96 66.78
CA PHE A 284 13.50 41.84 66.08
C PHE A 284 14.10 40.50 66.53
N THR A 285 13.20 39.55 66.72
CA THR A 285 13.36 38.25 67.35
C THR A 285 13.84 37.16 66.38
N VAL A 286 14.47 36.13 66.98
CA VAL A 286 14.98 34.89 66.36
C VAL A 286 13.84 34.09 65.72
N LYS A 287 13.39 34.52 64.53
CA LYS A 287 12.49 33.76 63.65
C LYS A 287 12.54 34.18 62.17
N SER A 288 13.07 35.36 61.83
CA SER A 288 13.20 35.80 60.42
C SER A 288 14.50 35.35 59.73
N THR A 289 15.53 35.00 60.50
CA THR A 289 16.81 34.49 59.97
C THR A 289 16.72 33.02 59.53
N TYR A 290 15.75 32.24 60.05
CA TYR A 290 15.53 30.85 59.63
C TYR A 290 14.79 30.74 58.29
N CYS A 291 13.87 31.65 57.97
CA CYS A 291 13.12 31.60 56.70
C CYS A 291 13.97 31.97 55.47
N SER A 292 14.99 32.82 55.65
CA SER A 292 15.89 33.21 54.54
C SER A 292 16.91 32.11 54.19
N VAL A 293 17.26 31.26 55.16
CA VAL A 293 18.13 30.08 54.93
C VAL A 293 17.31 28.84 54.51
N ALA A 294 16.01 28.79 54.84
CA ALA A 294 15.11 27.72 54.40
C ALA A 294 14.81 27.73 52.88
N TRP A 295 14.85 28.90 52.22
CA TRP A 295 14.73 28.98 50.76
C TRP A 295 15.99 28.49 50.01
N GLN A 296 17.14 28.46 50.69
CA GLN A 296 18.39 27.92 50.15
C GLN A 296 18.59 26.41 50.42
N LEU A 297 17.69 25.75 51.18
CA LEU A 297 17.85 24.34 51.57
C LEU A 297 16.62 23.43 51.33
N LEU A 298 15.55 23.91 50.67
CA LEU A 298 14.30 23.13 50.49
C LEU A 298 13.82 22.91 49.05
N ILE A 299 14.47 23.44 48.01
CA ILE A 299 14.24 22.99 46.61
C ILE A 299 15.05 21.70 46.33
N ASP A 300 14.97 20.76 47.27
CA ASP A 300 15.38 19.36 47.09
C ASP A 300 14.61 18.42 48.05
N ARG A 301 13.47 18.89 48.59
CA ARG A 301 12.61 18.16 49.54
C ARG A 301 11.16 17.98 49.09
N ILE A 302 10.86 18.15 47.80
CA ILE A 302 9.63 17.59 47.22
C ILE A 302 10.02 16.30 46.49
N LEU A 303 9.42 15.18 46.88
CA LEU A 303 9.63 13.85 46.30
C LEU A 303 9.24 13.82 44.81
N THR A 304 10.20 14.03 43.94
CA THR A 304 10.07 13.75 42.50
C THR A 304 10.78 12.44 42.17
N ARG A 305 10.24 11.70 41.20
CA ARG A 305 10.75 10.38 40.74
C ARG A 305 12.24 10.41 40.35
N GLN A 306 12.75 11.55 39.86
CA GLN A 306 14.17 11.74 39.53
C GLN A 306 15.09 11.86 40.76
N ASN A 307 14.61 12.38 41.89
CA ASN A 307 15.40 12.49 43.12
C ASN A 307 15.48 11.16 43.90
N LEU A 308 14.48 10.28 43.74
CA LEU A 308 14.50 8.91 44.29
C LEU A 308 15.48 7.99 43.53
N LEU A 309 15.66 8.20 42.21
CA LEU A 309 16.62 7.46 41.37
C LEU A 309 18.07 7.86 41.63
N ARG A 310 18.35 9.13 41.97
CA ARG A 310 19.71 9.61 42.30
C ARG A 310 20.23 9.14 43.67
N ARG A 311 19.35 8.75 44.60
CA ARG A 311 19.70 8.39 45.99
C ARG A 311 19.64 6.88 46.29
N GLN A 312 19.46 6.02 45.28
CA GLN A 312 19.43 4.55 45.39
C GLN A 312 18.38 3.96 46.36
N ILE A 313 17.28 4.66 46.62
CA ILE A 313 16.18 4.16 47.47
C ILE A 313 15.20 3.26 46.68
N MET A 314 15.12 3.43 45.35
CA MET A 314 14.48 2.47 44.44
C MET A 314 15.57 1.80 43.60
N LEU A 315 15.64 0.47 43.64
CA LEU A 315 16.41 -0.32 42.67
C LEU A 315 15.66 -0.27 41.33
N PRO A 316 16.31 0.05 40.19
CA PRO A 316 16.04 -0.74 39.02
C PRO A 316 16.75 -2.07 39.25
N ASP A 317 16.03 -3.03 39.85
CA ASP A 317 16.25 -4.43 39.48
C ASP A 317 16.19 -4.43 37.94
N GLY A 318 17.28 -4.70 37.24
CA GLY A 318 18.15 -5.84 37.49
C GLY A 318 17.80 -6.79 36.36
N ASP A 319 18.54 -6.61 35.27
CA ASP A 319 18.33 -7.19 33.96
C ASP A 319 17.73 -8.60 33.94
N GLN A 320 16.72 -8.76 33.09
CA GLN A 320 16.72 -9.94 32.24
C GLN A 320 16.56 -9.51 30.78
N PHE A 321 17.69 -9.62 30.09
CA PHE A 321 17.78 -9.91 28.67
C PHE A 321 16.55 -10.71 28.20
N CYS A 322 15.65 -10.04 27.50
CA CYS A 322 14.93 -10.63 26.39
C CYS A 322 15.21 -9.74 25.19
N VAL A 323 16.26 -10.12 24.45
CA VAL A 323 16.47 -9.78 23.04
C VAL A 323 15.26 -10.30 22.26
N ALA A 324 14.18 -9.51 22.25
CA ALA A 324 13.06 -9.59 21.31
C ALA A 324 11.95 -8.62 21.77
N ARG A 325 11.98 -7.35 21.31
CA ARG A 325 10.77 -6.52 21.12
C ARG A 325 11.00 -5.12 20.50
N GLY A 326 12.14 -4.85 19.87
CA GLY A 326 12.35 -3.64 19.08
C GLY A 326 11.46 -3.53 17.83
N THR A 327 10.81 -4.63 17.43
CA THR A 327 9.93 -4.69 16.26
C THR A 327 8.51 -4.21 16.55
N THR A 328 7.96 -4.43 17.75
CA THR A 328 6.55 -4.08 18.05
C THR A 328 6.35 -2.59 18.28
N ARG A 329 7.33 -1.87 18.87
CA ARG A 329 7.23 -0.42 19.11
C ARG A 329 7.23 0.40 17.82
N LYS A 330 8.17 0.09 16.92
CA LYS A 330 8.20 0.69 15.57
C LYS A 330 7.01 0.25 14.72
N LYS A 331 6.53 -0.99 14.87
CA LYS A 331 5.30 -1.45 14.22
C LYS A 331 4.08 -0.67 14.72
N LEU A 332 3.85 -0.55 16.02
CA LEU A 332 2.67 0.13 16.56
C LEU A 332 2.61 1.61 16.14
N MET A 333 3.74 2.32 16.23
CA MET A 333 3.86 3.69 15.71
C MET A 333 3.60 3.77 14.20
N LYS A 334 4.14 2.86 13.40
CA LYS A 334 3.90 2.82 11.94
C LYS A 334 2.42 2.55 11.61
N HIS A 335 1.77 1.65 12.34
CA HIS A 335 0.34 1.36 12.17
C HIS A 335 -0.54 2.54 12.61
N GLY A 336 -0.17 3.22 13.69
CA GLY A 336 -0.84 4.43 14.17
C GLY A 336 -0.76 5.59 13.17
N LEU A 337 0.43 5.86 12.64
CA LEU A 337 0.63 6.89 11.62
C LEU A 337 -0.07 6.53 10.30
N THR A 338 -0.08 5.25 9.92
CA THR A 338 -0.83 4.78 8.74
C THR A 338 -2.33 5.01 8.92
N MET A 339 -2.87 4.77 10.12
CA MET A 339 -4.28 5.00 10.42
C MET A 339 -4.65 6.49 10.39
N ILE A 340 -3.80 7.38 10.91
CA ILE A 340 -3.99 8.83 10.80
C ILE A 340 -3.98 9.24 9.32
N TRP A 341 -3.04 8.72 8.54
CA TRP A 341 -2.98 8.95 7.08
C TRP A 341 -4.25 8.47 6.37
N THR A 342 -4.75 7.27 6.67
CA THR A 342 -6.01 6.77 6.10
C THR A 342 -7.19 7.68 6.45
N ALA A 343 -7.21 8.28 7.66
CA ALA A 343 -8.28 9.19 8.07
C ALA A 343 -8.23 10.50 7.27
N VAL A 344 -7.03 10.98 6.94
CA VAL A 344 -6.82 12.12 6.02
C VAL A 344 -7.39 11.82 4.64
N VAL A 345 -7.01 10.69 4.05
CA VAL A 345 -7.49 10.29 2.71
C VAL A 345 -9.01 10.12 2.70
N TRP A 346 -9.57 9.49 3.73
CA TRP A 346 -11.02 9.31 3.89
C TRP A 346 -11.77 10.63 4.00
N ALA A 347 -11.30 11.57 4.83
CA ALA A 347 -11.94 12.88 4.99
C ALA A 347 -11.88 13.72 3.70
N ILE A 348 -10.77 13.66 2.97
CA ILE A 348 -10.63 14.31 1.66
C ILE A 348 -11.59 13.70 0.65
N TRP A 349 -11.67 12.37 0.57
CA TRP A 349 -12.59 11.66 -0.31
C TRP A 349 -14.05 12.02 0.00
N LYS A 350 -14.42 12.03 1.27
CA LYS A 350 -15.78 12.36 1.71
C LYS A 350 -16.16 13.81 1.42
N MET A 351 -15.24 14.75 1.64
CA MET A 351 -15.43 16.16 1.27
C MET A 351 -15.59 16.32 -0.24
N ARG A 352 -14.73 15.65 -1.03
CA ARG A 352 -14.82 15.66 -2.50
C ARG A 352 -16.18 15.12 -2.97
N ASN A 353 -16.66 14.02 -2.41
CA ASN A 353 -17.95 13.46 -2.78
C ASN A 353 -19.12 14.37 -2.39
N SER A 354 -19.08 15.01 -1.23
CA SER A 354 -20.12 15.96 -0.83
C SER A 354 -20.17 17.19 -1.75
N VAL A 355 -19.01 17.66 -2.23
CA VAL A 355 -18.93 18.75 -3.22
C VAL A 355 -19.51 18.31 -4.57
N ILE A 356 -19.20 17.10 -5.03
CA ILE A 356 -19.61 16.60 -6.35
C ILE A 356 -21.08 16.17 -6.38
N PHE A 357 -21.57 15.48 -5.35
CA PHE A 357 -22.86 14.80 -5.36
C PHE A 357 -23.93 15.51 -4.53
N ASP A 358 -23.56 16.31 -3.52
CA ASP A 358 -24.51 16.97 -2.61
C ASP A 358 -24.51 18.51 -2.71
N ASN A 359 -23.85 19.08 -3.73
CA ASN A 359 -23.62 20.54 -3.88
C ASN A 359 -23.03 21.20 -2.62
N GLY A 360 -22.22 20.46 -1.85
CA GLY A 360 -21.57 20.97 -0.64
C GLY A 360 -20.47 21.98 -0.95
N LEU A 361 -20.21 22.92 -0.02
CA LEU A 361 -19.06 23.83 -0.09
C LEU A 361 -17.82 23.18 0.50
N ALA A 362 -16.68 23.31 -0.20
CA ALA A 362 -15.40 22.82 0.29
C ALA A 362 -14.93 23.64 1.50
N GLN A 363 -14.91 23.01 2.68
CA GLN A 363 -14.49 23.66 3.93
C GLN A 363 -13.31 22.91 4.56
N ILE A 364 -12.11 23.47 4.42
CA ILE A 364 -10.87 22.87 4.95
C ILE A 364 -10.96 22.64 6.47
N ALA A 365 -11.52 23.58 7.22
CA ALA A 365 -11.72 23.46 8.66
C ALA A 365 -12.54 22.21 9.03
N LYS A 366 -13.60 21.92 8.26
CA LYS A 366 -14.43 20.72 8.45
C LYS A 366 -13.64 19.44 8.16
N VAL A 367 -12.80 19.43 7.13
CA VAL A 367 -11.91 18.29 6.83
C VAL A 367 -10.97 18.02 7.99
N VAL A 368 -10.32 19.04 8.53
CA VAL A 368 -9.36 18.90 9.64
C VAL A 368 -10.04 18.35 10.89
N GLU A 369 -11.24 18.83 11.23
CA GLU A 369 -12.02 18.31 12.37
C GLU A 369 -12.48 16.86 12.14
N GLU A 370 -12.87 16.50 10.91
CA GLU A 370 -13.19 15.12 10.56
C GLU A 370 -11.97 14.20 10.69
N VAL A 371 -10.78 14.62 10.26
CA VAL A 371 -9.53 13.85 10.43
C VAL A 371 -9.22 13.59 11.90
N LYS A 372 -9.30 14.63 12.74
CA LYS A 372 -9.07 14.50 14.19
C LYS A 372 -10.04 13.50 14.82
N LEU A 373 -11.32 13.60 14.49
CA LEU A 373 -12.36 12.74 15.04
C LEU A 373 -12.24 11.29 14.55
N TRP A 374 -12.05 11.07 13.25
CA TRP A 374 -12.00 9.73 12.66
C TRP A 374 -10.73 8.98 13.01
N SER A 375 -9.57 9.65 13.04
CA SER A 375 -8.32 9.03 13.50
C SER A 375 -8.41 8.58 14.96
N TRP A 376 -9.05 9.37 15.84
CA TRP A 376 -9.29 9.01 17.24
C TRP A 376 -10.30 7.85 17.38
N LYS A 377 -11.42 7.89 16.65
CA LYS A 377 -12.41 6.80 16.68
C LYS A 377 -11.82 5.46 16.19
N TRP A 378 -11.02 5.50 15.14
CA TRP A 378 -10.35 4.31 14.63
C TRP A 378 -9.28 3.80 15.57
N TRP A 379 -8.58 4.69 16.28
CA TRP A 379 -7.68 4.28 17.35
C TRP A 379 -8.44 3.55 18.47
N LEU A 380 -9.51 4.16 19.00
CA LEU A 380 -10.35 3.57 20.05
C LEU A 380 -10.85 2.16 19.68
N SER A 381 -11.22 1.94 18.42
CA SER A 381 -11.70 0.64 17.95
C SER A 381 -10.62 -0.47 17.94
N ARG A 382 -9.34 -0.11 18.05
CA ARG A 382 -8.20 -1.04 17.91
C ARG A 382 -7.45 -1.28 19.22
N VAL A 383 -7.73 -0.51 20.27
CA VAL A 383 -7.03 -0.65 21.56
C VAL A 383 -7.93 -1.35 22.58
N LYS A 384 -7.30 -2.03 23.55
CA LYS A 384 -8.00 -2.71 24.64
C LYS A 384 -8.84 -1.72 25.45
N PRO A 385 -9.98 -2.13 26.04
CA PRO A 385 -10.86 -1.25 26.83
C PRO A 385 -10.19 -0.53 28.02
N SER A 386 -9.02 -0.99 28.44
CA SER A 386 -8.23 -0.41 29.52
C SER A 386 -7.34 0.77 29.10
N ALA A 387 -7.17 1.03 27.80
CA ALA A 387 -6.39 2.15 27.31
C ALA A 387 -7.28 3.39 27.14
N PHE A 388 -6.96 4.46 27.87
CA PHE A 388 -7.73 5.70 27.87
C PHE A 388 -6.92 6.83 27.24
N CYS A 389 -7.31 7.26 26.04
CA CYS A 389 -6.87 8.53 25.45
C CYS A 389 -8.10 9.37 25.09
N LEU A 390 -8.31 10.47 25.83
CA LEU A 390 -9.37 11.44 25.53
C LEU A 390 -9.05 12.15 24.21
N LEU A 391 -10.09 12.58 23.47
CA LEU A 391 -9.93 13.28 22.19
C LEU A 391 -8.98 14.48 22.29
N TYR A 392 -9.01 15.22 23.40
CA TYR A 392 -8.09 16.33 23.66
C TYR A 392 -6.62 15.91 23.70
N LEU A 393 -6.32 14.79 24.40
CA LEU A 393 -4.98 14.22 24.48
C LEU A 393 -4.52 13.65 23.13
N TRP A 394 -5.45 13.05 22.37
CA TRP A 394 -5.18 12.56 21.02
C TRP A 394 -4.79 13.69 20.05
N ILE A 395 -5.48 14.83 20.14
CA ILE A 395 -5.19 15.98 19.28
C ILE A 395 -3.88 16.66 19.68
N SER A 396 -3.60 16.75 20.98
CA SER A 396 -2.44 17.47 21.50
C SER A 396 -1.14 16.66 21.40
N GLU A 397 -1.19 15.37 21.77
CA GLU A 397 -0.01 14.49 21.85
C GLU A 397 -0.34 13.06 21.35
N PRO A 398 -0.68 12.89 20.05
CA PRO A 398 -1.11 11.61 19.48
C PRO A 398 -0.06 10.50 19.62
N LEU A 399 1.23 10.87 19.63
CA LEU A 399 2.33 9.92 19.78
C LEU A 399 2.38 9.30 21.17
N LEU A 400 1.97 10.02 22.22
CA LEU A 400 1.87 9.46 23.57
C LEU A 400 0.71 8.46 23.67
N CYS A 401 -0.42 8.76 23.02
CA CYS A 401 -1.57 7.85 22.96
C CYS A 401 -1.29 6.60 22.10
N LEU A 402 -0.40 6.68 21.12
CA LEU A 402 0.07 5.53 20.34
C LEU A 402 1.12 4.68 21.06
N ASP A 403 1.74 5.21 22.12
CA ASP A 403 2.71 4.52 22.99
C ASP A 403 2.05 3.83 24.21
N SER A 404 0.74 4.03 24.41
CA SER A 404 -0.05 3.60 25.59
C SER A 404 -0.59 2.16 25.51
#